data_AF-A0A382WTT0-F1
#
_entry.id   AF-A0A382WTT0-F1
#
_cell.length_a   1.000
_cell.length_b   1.000
_cell.length_c   1.000
_cell.angle_alpha   90.00
_cell.angle_beta   90.00
_cell.angle_gamma   90.00
#
_symmetry.space_group_name_H-M   'P 1'
#
loop_
_entity.id
_entity.type
_entity.pdbx_description
1 polymer ?
#
loop_
_entity_poly.entity_id
_entity_poly.type
_entity_poly.pdbx_seq_one_letter_code
_entity_poly.pdbx_strand_id
1 'polypeptide(L)'
;MNSFDEFLKNGLQEIINEVSAIDIENTEYPYKIQIGKIKLGQPRMMELDGSITHMSPAQARLRNVSYVAPLNMEASVVEDGKTLETRAVHIGDMPVMVKSDACI
;
A
#
# COMPACT_ATOMS: atom_id res chain seq x y z
N MET A 1 20.38 -2.80 -5.37
CA MET A 1 19.24 -1.94 -5.68
C MET A 1 18.27 -2.64 -6.60
N ASN A 2 18.74 -3.15 -7.74
CA ASN A 2 17.91 -3.84 -8.73
C ASN A 2 16.93 -4.87 -8.14
N SER A 3 17.31 -5.67 -7.15
CA SER A 3 16.38 -6.64 -6.53
C SER A 3 15.23 -5.99 -5.74
N PHE A 4 15.47 -4.87 -5.06
CA PHE A 4 14.42 -4.15 -4.33
C PHE A 4 13.50 -3.43 -5.32
N ASP A 5 14.07 -2.77 -6.32
CA ASP A 5 13.28 -2.09 -7.35
C ASP A 5 12.44 -3.07 -8.17
N GLU A 6 12.98 -4.26 -8.47
CA GLU A 6 12.26 -5.35 -9.14
C GLU A 6 11.11 -5.90 -8.27
N PHE A 7 11.37 -6.08 -6.97
CA PHE A 7 10.33 -6.47 -6.02
C PHE A 7 9.19 -5.44 -5.96
N LEU A 8 9.53 -4.15 -5.93
CA LEU A 8 8.52 -3.08 -5.91
C LEU A 8 7.73 -2.99 -7.22
N LYS A 9 8.39 -3.17 -8.37
CA LYS A 9 7.77 -3.04 -9.69
C LYS A 9 6.89 -4.23 -10.05
N ASN A 10 7.35 -5.44 -9.77
CA ASN A 10 6.70 -6.67 -10.22
C ASN A 10 6.27 -7.57 -9.06
N GLY A 11 7.19 -7.90 -8.15
CA GLY A 11 6.95 -8.90 -7.10
C GLY A 11 5.78 -8.57 -6.18
N LEU A 12 5.62 -7.31 -5.76
CA LEU A 12 4.48 -6.91 -4.93
C LEU A 12 3.14 -7.15 -5.63
N GLN A 13 3.02 -6.76 -6.90
CA GLN A 13 1.76 -6.92 -7.63
C GLN A 13 1.48 -8.40 -7.91
N GLU A 14 2.51 -9.22 -8.16
CA GLU A 14 2.37 -10.67 -8.30
C GLU A 14 1.77 -11.32 -7.06
N ILE A 15 2.29 -11.01 -5.86
CA ILE A 15 1.77 -11.52 -4.59
C ILE A 15 0.31 -11.11 -4.40
N ILE A 16 -0.05 -9.87 -4.73
CA ILE A 16 -1.44 -9.41 -4.62
C ILE A 16 -2.37 -10.16 -5.58
N ASN A 17 -1.90 -10.42 -6.80
CA ASN A 17 -2.67 -11.13 -7.81
C ASN A 17 -2.95 -12.59 -7.42
N GLU A 18 -2.09 -13.22 -6.61
CA GLU A 18 -2.32 -14.58 -6.09
C GLU A 18 -3.54 -14.65 -5.17
N VAL A 19 -3.79 -13.60 -4.38
CA VAL A 19 -4.96 -13.55 -3.47
C VAL A 19 -6.24 -13.27 -4.25
N SER A 20 -6.19 -12.32 -5.20
CA SER A 20 -7.28 -11.89 -6.11
C SER A 20 -8.54 -11.30 -5.45
N ALA A 21 -9.17 -12.01 -4.52
CA ALA A 21 -10.36 -11.57 -3.81
C ALA A 21 -10.45 -12.23 -2.42
N ILE A 22 -11.13 -11.55 -1.50
CA ILE A 22 -11.44 -12.06 -0.17
C ILE A 22 -12.96 -12.23 -0.08
N ASP A 23 -13.41 -13.46 0.15
CA ASP A 23 -14.82 -13.75 0.41
C ASP A 23 -15.18 -13.37 1.85
N ILE A 24 -16.26 -12.60 2.02
CA ILE A 24 -16.79 -12.23 3.33
C ILE A 24 -18.08 -13.02 3.57
N GLU A 25 -18.01 -13.95 4.53
CA GLU A 25 -19.15 -14.76 4.95
C GLU A 25 -20.11 -13.93 5.82
N ASN A 26 -21.07 -13.29 5.18
CA ASN A 26 -22.21 -12.66 5.85
C ASN A 26 -23.48 -13.47 5.53
N THR A 27 -24.23 -13.84 6.57
CA THR A 27 -25.40 -14.71 6.47
C THR A 27 -26.58 -14.08 5.72
N GLU A 28 -26.67 -12.75 5.66
CA GLU A 28 -27.77 -12.04 4.97
C GLU A 28 -27.34 -11.51 3.58
N TYR A 29 -26.11 -11.03 3.44
CA TYR A 29 -25.62 -10.40 2.22
C TYR A 29 -24.14 -10.78 1.97
N PRO A 30 -23.86 -11.92 1.32
CA PRO A 30 -22.48 -12.30 1.02
C PRO A 30 -21.90 -11.35 -0.03
N TYR A 31 -20.71 -10.82 0.25
CA TYR A 31 -19.98 -9.95 -0.66
C TYR A 31 -18.51 -10.34 -0.71
N LYS A 32 -17.84 -9.93 -1.78
CA LYS A 32 -16.41 -10.15 -2.00
C LYS A 32 -15.70 -8.82 -1.99
N ILE A 33 -14.50 -8.79 -1.42
CA ILE A 33 -13.58 -7.69 -1.61
C ILE A 33 -12.62 -8.11 -2.71
N GLN A 34 -12.82 -7.57 -3.91
CA GLN A 34 -11.89 -7.78 -5.01
C GLN A 34 -10.69 -6.85 -4.83
N ILE A 35 -9.49 -7.44 -4.88
CA ILE A 35 -8.24 -6.73 -4.70
C ILE A 35 -7.67 -6.35 -6.07
N GLY A 36 -7.25 -5.10 -6.19
CA GLY A 36 -6.76 -4.50 -7.42
C GLY A 36 -5.28 -4.12 -7.37
N LYS A 37 -4.97 -2.97 -7.97
CA LYS A 37 -3.58 -2.51 -8.11
C LYS A 37 -3.03 -1.97 -6.79
N ILE A 38 -1.77 -2.27 -6.55
CA ILE A 38 -1.00 -1.72 -5.44
C ILE A 38 -0.18 -0.51 -5.91
N LYS A 39 -0.07 0.51 -5.05
CA LYS A 39 0.70 1.73 -5.31
C LYS A 39 1.49 2.10 -4.07
N LEU A 40 2.81 2.17 -4.22
CA LEU A 40 3.70 2.74 -3.23
C LEU A 40 3.69 4.28 -3.38
N GLY A 41 3.44 4.98 -2.28
CA GLY A 41 3.58 6.43 -2.21
C GLY A 41 5.03 6.85 -1.98
N GLN A 42 5.21 8.13 -1.64
CA GLN A 42 6.53 8.64 -1.27
C GLN A 42 6.78 8.50 0.24
N PRO A 43 8.05 8.34 0.64
CA PRO A 43 8.44 8.34 2.04
C PRO A 43 7.89 9.53 2.81
N ARG A 44 7.21 9.27 3.93
CA ARG A 44 6.50 10.29 4.70
C ARG A 44 6.47 9.95 6.19
N MET A 45 6.12 10.94 6.99
CA MET A 45 5.75 10.78 8.39
C MET A 45 4.41 11.47 8.65
N MET A 46 3.59 10.86 9.49
CA MET A 46 2.40 11.50 10.05
C MET A 46 2.80 12.24 11.33
N GLU A 47 2.54 13.54 11.37
CA GLU A 47 2.81 14.39 12.53
C GLU A 47 1.69 14.23 13.57
N LEU A 48 1.91 14.75 14.79
CA LEU A 48 0.96 14.62 15.91
C LEU A 48 -0.41 15.24 15.65
N ASP A 49 -0.48 16.24 14.77
CA ASP A 49 -1.71 16.90 14.33
C ASP A 49 -2.40 16.18 13.16
N GLY A 50 -1.86 15.05 12.72
CA GLY A 50 -2.35 14.26 11.59
C GLY A 50 -1.89 14.78 10.23
N SER A 51 -1.09 15.86 10.18
CA SER A 51 -0.51 16.34 8.93
C SER A 51 0.56 15.38 8.39
N ILE A 52 0.83 15.45 7.09
CA ILE A 52 1.78 14.57 6.40
C ILE A 52 2.97 15.39 5.92
N THR A 53 4.16 14.95 6.31
CA THR A 53 5.42 15.54 5.87
C THR A 53 6.24 14.53 5.09
N HIS A 54 6.68 14.89 3.88
CA HIS A 54 7.64 14.08 3.13
C HIS A 54 8.99 14.05 3.85
N MET A 55 9.62 12.88 3.87
CA MET A 55 10.78 12.63 4.69
C MET A 55 11.94 12.19 3.82
N SER A 56 13.12 12.77 4.00
CA SER A 56 14.39 12.30 3.43
C SER A 56 15.08 11.30 4.38
N PRO A 57 16.01 10.46 3.88
CA PRO A 57 16.77 9.54 4.74
C PRO A 57 17.53 10.23 5.88
N ALA A 58 18.05 11.44 5.64
CA ALA A 58 18.76 12.22 6.65
C ALA A 58 17.83 12.72 7.77
N GLN A 59 16.62 13.19 7.42
CA GLN A 59 15.62 13.61 8.40
C GLN A 59 15.15 12.42 9.25
N ALA A 60 14.91 11.27 8.63
CA ALA A 60 14.53 10.05 9.34
C ALA A 60 15.57 9.67 10.41
N ARG A 61 16.85 9.70 10.03
CA ARG A 61 17.97 9.44 10.95
C ARG A 61 18.05 10.45 12.08
N LEU A 62 17.95 11.75 11.78
CA LEU A 62 18.04 12.82 12.80
C LEU A 62 16.91 12.75 13.82
N ARG A 63 15.74 12.28 13.42
CA ARG A 63 14.56 12.15 14.28
C ARG A 63 14.41 10.77 14.92
N ASN A 64 15.31 9.83 14.60
CA ASN A 64 15.24 8.43 15.03
C ASN A 64 13.89 7.76 14.70
N VAL A 65 13.46 7.89 13.44
CA VAL A 65 12.20 7.33 12.92
C VAL A 65 12.46 6.47 11.67
N SER A 66 11.51 5.60 11.34
CA SER A 66 11.59 4.72 10.18
C SER A 66 11.37 5.49 8.87
N TYR A 67 12.24 5.28 7.89
CA TYR A 67 12.11 5.81 6.52
C TYR A 67 11.18 4.90 5.70
N VAL A 68 9.88 5.20 5.73
CA VAL A 68 8.82 4.35 5.18
C VAL A 68 7.90 5.12 4.24
N ALA A 69 7.34 4.43 3.24
CA ALA A 69 6.38 4.95 2.29
C ALA A 69 5.04 4.22 2.40
N PRO A 70 3.89 4.92 2.21
CA PRO A 70 2.58 4.31 2.37
C PRO A 70 2.24 3.42 1.20
N LEU A 71 1.72 2.24 1.49
CA LEU A 71 1.23 1.29 0.51
C LEU A 71 -0.29 1.41 0.43
N ASN A 72 -0.79 1.75 -0.76
CA ASN A 72 -2.22 1.86 -1.02
C ASN A 72 -2.62 0.78 -2.01
N MET A 73 -3.80 0.20 -1.81
CA MET A 73 -4.34 -0.87 -2.62
C MET A 73 -5.74 -0.51 -3.07
N GLU A 74 -6.02 -0.65 -4.36
CA GLU A 74 -7.39 -0.56 -4.86
C GLU A 74 -8.18 -1.77 -4.37
N ALA A 75 -9.30 -1.51 -3.70
CA ALA A 75 -10.20 -2.54 -3.21
C ALA A 75 -11.62 -2.21 -3.66
N SER A 76 -12.31 -3.23 -4.18
CA SER A 76 -13.67 -3.11 -4.72
C SER A 76 -14.62 -4.02 -3.96
N VAL A 77 -15.73 -3.47 -3.48
CA VAL A 77 -16.80 -4.26 -2.86
C VAL A 77 -17.70 -4.79 -3.97
N VAL A 78 -17.81 -6.12 -4.07
CA VAL A 78 -18.61 -6.82 -5.08
C VAL A 78 -19.71 -7.62 -4.41
N GLU A 79 -20.95 -7.28 -4.69
CA GLU A 79 -22.16 -7.96 -4.20
C GLU A 79 -23.00 -8.37 -5.41
N ASP A 80 -23.47 -9.63 -5.45
CA ASP A 80 -24.24 -10.19 -6.58
C ASP A 80 -23.61 -9.94 -7.97
N GLY A 81 -22.27 -9.97 -8.04
CA GLY A 81 -21.50 -9.74 -9.27
C GLY A 81 -21.44 -8.27 -9.72
N LYS A 82 -21.96 -7.32 -8.92
CA LYS A 82 -21.88 -5.89 -9.17
C LYS A 82 -20.88 -5.23 -8.24
N THR A 83 -20.01 -4.39 -8.81
CA THR A 83 -19.12 -3.53 -8.02
C THR A 83 -19.92 -2.36 -7.45
N LEU A 84 -20.08 -2.33 -6.13
CA LEU A 84 -20.78 -1.26 -5.41
C LEU A 84 -19.89 -0.04 -5.21
N GLU A 85 -18.66 -0.27 -4.79
CA GLU A 85 -17.69 0.77 -4.47
C GLU A 85 -16.29 0.30 -4.88
N THR A 86 -15.45 1.24 -5.31
CA THR A 86 -14.01 1.02 -5.45
C THR A 86 -13.27 2.17 -4.81
N ARG A 87 -12.32 1.86 -3.93
CA ARG A 87 -11.53 2.86 -3.22
C ARG A 87 -10.09 2.42 -3.06
N ALA A 88 -9.19 3.39 -2.98
CA ALA A 88 -7.81 3.14 -2.55
C ALA A 88 -7.78 3.09 -1.02
N VAL A 89 -7.37 1.95 -0.48
CA VAL A 89 -7.24 1.72 0.97
C VAL A 89 -5.76 1.69 1.32
N HIS A 90 -5.38 2.39 2.38
CA HIS A 90 -4.05 2.25 2.96
C HIS A 90 -3.95 0.91 3.68
N ILE A 91 -2.97 0.08 3.29
CA ILE A 91 -2.80 -1.28 3.83
C ILE A 91 -1.57 -1.43 4.73
N GLY A 92 -0.78 -0.37 4.87
CA GLY A 92 0.42 -0.34 5.70
C GLY A 92 1.55 0.45 5.06
N ASP A 93 2.70 0.44 5.71
CA ASP A 93 3.88 1.18 5.29
C ASP A 93 5.03 0.23 4.94
N MET A 94 5.77 0.56 3.87
CA MET A 94 6.92 -0.21 3.39
C MET A 94 8.23 0.53 3.69
N PRO A 95 9.21 -0.10 4.37
CA PRO A 95 10.57 0.44 4.48
C PRO A 95 11.20 0.66 3.12
N VAL A 96 11.71 1.86 2.88
CA VAL A 96 12.31 2.22 1.58
C VAL A 96 13.83 2.08 1.64
N MET A 97 14.41 1.39 0.66
CA MET A 97 15.85 1.26 0.54
C MET A 97 16.47 2.58 0.05
N VAL A 98 17.46 3.10 0.77
CA VAL A 98 18.16 4.33 0.38
C VAL A 98 18.85 4.14 -0.98
N LYS A 99 18.71 5.14 -1.86
CA LYS A 99 19.11 5.17 -3.29
C LYS A 99 18.44 4.13 -4.21
N SER A 100 17.33 3.51 -3.76
CA SER A 100 16.39 2.82 -4.67
C SER A 100 15.58 3.83 -5.50
N ASP A 101 14.82 3.36 -6.48
CA ASP A 101 13.93 4.20 -7.30
C ASP A 101 12.82 4.86 -6.46
N ALA A 102 12.46 4.26 -5.32
CA ALA A 102 11.46 4.79 -4.39
C ALA A 102 12.03 5.80 -3.37
N CYS A 103 13.36 5.97 -3.33
CA CYS A 103 14.03 6.93 -2.47
C CYS A 103 13.89 8.35 -3.02
N ILE A 104 13.76 9.33 -2.12
CA ILE A 104 13.80 10.76 -2.42
C ILE A 104 15.16 11.39 -2.11
#